data_AF-A0A933NSU0-F1
#
_entry.id   AF-A0A933NSU0-F1
#
_cell.length_a   1.000
_cell.length_b   1.000
_cell.length_c   1.000
_cell.angle_alpha   90.00
_cell.angle_beta   90.00
_cell.angle_gamma   90.00
#
_symmetry.space_group_name_H-M   'P 1'
#
loop_
_entity.id
_entity.type
_entity.pdbx_description
1 polymer ?
#
loop_
_entity_poly.entity_id
_entity_poly.type
_entity_poly.pdbx_seq_one_letter_code
_entity_poly.pdbx_strand_id
1 'polypeptide(L)'
;MNDQTTTDPVRARRRRIAKFTQLANRVGYLLWGVAIATFVIGFVGSFSDTISTIVIATLLAGSVLLAPAIILGYAIKAAEREDREHGV
;
A
#
# COMPACT_ATOMS: atom_id res chain seq x y z
N MET A 1 30.03 -26.92 12.58
CA MET A 1 29.99 -25.45 12.71
C MET A 1 29.24 -24.95 11.49
N ASN A 2 27.91 -24.82 11.59
CA ASN A 2 27.07 -24.57 10.41
C ASN A 2 27.08 -23.07 10.07
N ASP A 3 27.18 -22.80 8.77
CA ASP A 3 27.36 -21.50 8.11
C ASP A 3 26.11 -20.61 8.19
N GLN A 4 25.68 -20.26 9.40
CA GLN A 4 24.47 -19.45 9.69
C GLN A 4 24.68 -17.94 9.49
N THR A 5 25.77 -17.53 8.83
CA THR A 5 26.16 -16.13 8.63
C THR A 5 25.67 -15.53 7.31
N THR A 6 24.95 -16.29 6.49
CA THR A 6 24.45 -15.84 5.19
C THR A 6 23.00 -15.40 5.35
N THR A 7 22.74 -14.10 5.31
CA THR A 7 21.39 -13.52 5.31
C THR A 7 20.50 -14.29 4.34
N ASP A 8 19.43 -14.93 4.83
CA ASP A 8 18.53 -15.70 3.97
C ASP A 8 18.02 -14.82 2.82
N PRO A 9 18.33 -15.18 1.56
CA PRO A 9 17.96 -14.37 0.40
C PRO A 9 16.44 -14.19 0.26
N VAL A 10 15.63 -15.13 0.78
CA VAL A 10 14.16 -15.04 0.75
C VAL A 10 13.68 -13.96 1.72
N ARG A 11 14.13 -13.97 2.98
CA ARG A 11 13.86 -12.89 3.95
C ARG A 11 14.33 -11.52 3.45
N ALA A 12 15.49 -11.43 2.79
CA ALA A 12 15.97 -10.18 2.20
C ALA A 12 15.07 -9.67 1.05
N ARG A 13 14.50 -10.57 0.25
CA ARG A 13 13.54 -10.22 -0.82
C ARG A 13 12.20 -9.80 -0.23
N ARG A 14 11.68 -10.50 0.79
CA ARG A 14 10.45 -10.14 1.53
C ARG A 14 10.54 -8.73 2.11
N ARG A 15 11.65 -8.37 2.77
CA ARG A 15 11.87 -7.00 3.30
C ARG A 15 11.87 -5.92 2.22
N ARG A 16 12.43 -6.20 1.03
CA ARG A 16 12.40 -5.24 -0.09
C ARG A 16 10.97 -5.03 -0.59
N ILE A 17 10.23 -6.11 -0.81
CA ILE A 17 8.84 -6.05 -1.25
C ILE A 17 8.00 -5.30 -0.20
N ALA A 18 8.17 -5.62 1.09
CA ALA A 18 7.46 -4.97 2.19
C ALA A 18 7.64 -3.44 2.19
N LYS A 19 8.85 -2.94 1.91
CA LYS A 19 9.10 -1.49 1.79
C LYS A 19 8.31 -0.86 0.66
N PHE A 20 8.30 -1.48 -0.53
CA PHE A 20 7.51 -0.99 -1.66
C PHE A 20 6.01 -1.05 -1.38
N THR A 21 5.54 -2.13 -0.77
CA THR A 21 4.15 -2.28 -0.34
C THR A 21 3.76 -1.19 0.66
N GLN A 22 4.60 -0.90 1.64
CA GLN A 22 4.34 0.14 2.62
C GLN A 22 4.30 1.53 1.98
N LEU A 23 5.19 1.81 1.02
CA LEU A 23 5.17 3.04 0.26
C LEU A 23 3.91 3.17 -0.59
N ALA A 24 3.53 2.10 -1.31
CA ALA A 24 2.30 2.05 -2.11
C ALA A 24 1.06 2.30 -1.24
N ASN A 25 0.98 1.71 -0.04
CA ASN A 25 -0.09 1.97 0.91
C ASN A 25 -0.15 3.44 1.31
N ARG A 26 0.98 4.05 1.69
CA ARG A 26 1.02 5.48 2.06
C ARG A 26 0.58 6.39 0.92
N VAL A 27 1.09 6.15 -0.29
CA VAL A 27 0.72 6.93 -1.48
C VAL A 27 -0.77 6.75 -1.79
N GLY A 28 -1.28 5.52 -1.70
CA GLY A 28 -2.68 5.22 -1.93
C GLY A 28 -3.62 5.92 -0.94
N TYR A 29 -3.25 5.95 0.35
CA TYR A 29 -3.99 6.69 1.37
C TYR A 29 -3.92 8.21 1.17
N LEU A 30 -2.78 8.75 0.71
CA LEU A 30 -2.68 10.16 0.36
C LEU A 30 -3.59 10.52 -0.82
N LEU A 31 -3.66 9.68 -1.86
CA LEU A 31 -4.59 9.87 -2.98
C LEU A 31 -6.05 9.86 -2.50
N TRP A 32 -6.39 8.95 -1.59
CA TRP A 32 -7.71 8.94 -0.96
C TRP A 32 -7.99 10.21 -0.14
N GLY A 33 -7.00 10.70 0.61
CA GLY A 33 -7.10 11.97 1.33
C GLY A 33 -7.33 13.16 0.40
N VAL A 34 -6.61 13.22 -0.73
CA VAL A 34 -6.81 14.24 -1.78
C VAL A 34 -8.20 14.12 -2.39
N ALA A 35 -8.67 12.91 -2.69
CA ALA A 35 -10.02 12.68 -3.22
C ALA A 35 -11.09 13.23 -2.27
N ILE A 36 -10.99 12.90 -0.97
CA ILE A 36 -11.91 13.39 0.06
C ILE A 36 -11.84 14.92 0.16
N ALA A 37 -10.64 15.50 0.25
CA ALA A 37 -10.49 16.95 0.36
C ALA A 37 -11.09 17.69 -0.84
N THR A 38 -10.82 17.20 -2.06
CA THR A 38 -11.35 17.77 -3.30
C THR A 38 -12.87 17.63 -3.36
N PHE A 39 -13.41 16.47 -2.95
CA PHE A 39 -14.85 16.25 -2.87
C PHE A 39 -15.52 17.24 -1.89
N VAL A 40 -14.95 17.45 -0.70
CA VAL A 40 -15.47 18.41 0.29
C VAL A 40 -15.44 19.84 -0.27
N ILE A 41 -14.39 20.23 -0.99
CA ILE A 41 -14.33 21.54 -1.67
C ILE A 41 -15.47 21.70 -2.68
N GLY A 42 -15.69 20.68 -3.52
CA GLY A 42 -16.81 20.67 -4.48
C GLY A 42 -18.17 20.67 -3.80
N PHE A 43 -18.30 20.00 -2.66
CA PHE A 43 -19.53 19.89 -1.88
C PHE A 43 -19.92 21.21 -1.19
N VAL A 44 -18.96 21.93 -0.62
CA VAL A 44 -19.20 23.23 0.05
C VAL A 44 -19.37 24.36 -0.97
N GLY A 45 -18.65 24.30 -2.09
CA GLY A 45 -18.75 25.25 -3.18
C GLY A 45 -19.73 24.77 -4.26
N SER A 46 -19.17 24.35 -5.39
CA SER A 46 -19.91 23.74 -6.49
C SER A 46 -19.04 22.71 -7.21
N PHE A 47 -19.68 21.65 -7.72
CA PHE A 47 -19.01 20.65 -8.54
C PHE A 47 -18.85 21.16 -9.97
N SER A 48 -17.61 21.44 -10.36
CA SER A 48 -17.23 21.63 -11.75
C SER A 48 -16.76 20.32 -12.37
N ASP A 49 -16.73 20.25 -13.70
CA ASP A 49 -16.21 19.09 -14.44
C ASP A 49 -14.76 18.75 -14.04
N THR A 50 -13.94 19.77 -13.79
CA THR A 50 -12.56 19.62 -13.30
C THR A 50 -12.50 18.98 -11.91
N ILE A 51 -13.33 19.45 -10.97
CA ILE A 51 -13.37 18.90 -9.59
C ILE A 51 -13.79 17.44 -9.62
N SER A 52 -14.87 17.13 -10.35
CA SER A 52 -15.37 15.76 -10.50
C SER A 52 -14.31 14.85 -11.12
N THR A 53 -13.62 15.31 -12.17
CA THR A 53 -12.54 14.56 -12.83
C THR A 53 -11.39 14.26 -11.86
N ILE A 54 -10.96 15.23 -11.05
CA ILE A 54 -9.89 15.03 -10.06
C ILE A 54 -10.29 13.98 -9.02
N VAL A 55 -11.51 14.08 -8.47
CA VAL A 55 -12.02 13.12 -7.49
C VAL A 55 -12.05 11.71 -8.07
N ILE A 56 -12.62 11.54 -9.27
CA ILE A 56 -12.71 10.23 -9.93
C ILE A 56 -11.31 9.66 -10.22
N ALA A 57 -10.41 10.47 -10.79
CA ALA A 57 -9.06 10.03 -11.13
C ALA A 57 -8.26 9.61 -9.89
N THR A 58 -8.35 10.38 -8.81
CA THR A 58 -7.65 10.06 -7.55
C THR A 58 -8.24 8.84 -6.84
N LEU A 59 -9.56 8.64 -6.89
CA LEU A 59 -10.20 7.42 -6.37
C LEU A 59 -9.78 6.18 -7.15
N LEU A 60 -9.75 6.24 -8.49
CA LEU A 60 -9.32 5.12 -9.32
C LEU A 60 -7.85 4.80 -9.08
N ALA A 61 -6.97 5.80 -9.14
CA ALA A 61 -5.54 5.62 -8.90
C ALA A 61 -5.26 5.09 -7.48
N GLY A 62 -5.92 5.66 -6.46
CA GLY A 62 -5.82 5.22 -5.08
C GLY A 62 -6.27 3.78 -4.90
N SER A 63 -7.39 3.37 -5.51
CA SER A 63 -7.92 2.02 -5.41
C SER A 63 -7.02 0.97 -6.08
N VAL A 64 -6.56 1.26 -7.29
CA VAL A 64 -5.63 0.38 -8.04
C VAL A 64 -4.31 0.22 -7.30
N LEU A 65 -3.85 1.23 -6.55
CA LEU A 65 -2.63 1.15 -5.77
C LEU A 65 -2.83 0.45 -4.41
N LEU A 66 -3.92 0.76 -3.70
CA LEU A 66 -4.20 0.22 -2.36
C LEU A 66 -4.56 -1.27 -2.41
N ALA A 67 -5.40 -1.72 -3.33
CA ALA A 67 -5.85 -3.12 -3.37
C ALA A 67 -4.68 -4.13 -3.42
N PRO A 68 -3.73 -4.06 -4.38
CA PRO A 68 -2.60 -4.98 -4.43
C PRO A 68 -1.63 -4.77 -3.26
N ALA A 69 -1.45 -3.54 -2.80
CA ALA A 69 -0.55 -3.24 -1.68
C ALA A 69 -1.08 -3.82 -0.35
N ILE A 70 -2.38 -3.77 -0.11
CA ILE A 70 -3.00 -4.35 1.09
C ILE A 70 -2.87 -5.88 1.06
N ILE A 71 -3.20 -6.53 -0.06
CA ILE A 71 -3.09 -7.99 -0.22
C ILE A 71 -1.64 -8.44 0.03
N LEU A 72 -0.67 -7.78 -0.63
CA LEU A 72 0.74 -8.14 -0.50
C LEU A 72 1.26 -7.91 0.92
N GLY A 73 0.79 -6.85 1.59
CA GLY A 73 1.12 -6.58 2.99
C GLY A 73 0.62 -7.67 3.93
N TYR A 74 -0.61 -8.15 3.74
CA TYR A 74 -1.15 -9.27 4.52
C TYR A 74 -0.40 -10.58 4.25
N ALA A 75 -0.07 -10.87 2.98
CA ALA A 75 0.68 -12.07 2.62
C ALA A 75 2.07 -12.11 3.29
N ILE A 76 2.80 -10.99 3.29
CA ILE A 76 4.11 -10.89 3.95
C ILE A 76 3.95 -11.04 5.46
N LYS A 77 2.97 -10.37 6.07
CA LYS A 77 2.73 -10.47 7.51
C LYS A 77 2.35 -11.89 7.95
N ALA A 78 1.57 -12.60 7.13
CA ALA A 78 1.24 -14.00 7.36
C ALA A 78 2.50 -14.88 7.27
N ALA A 79 3.34 -14.68 6.24
CA ALA A 79 4.60 -15.41 6.11
C ALA A 79 5.57 -15.14 7.27
N GLU A 80 5.69 -13.90 7.74
CA GLU A 80 6.51 -13.57 8.91
C GLU A 80 5.98 -14.20 10.21
N ARG A 81 4.65 -14.31 10.34
CA ARG A 81 4.03 -15.00 11.48
C ARG A 81 4.32 -16.49 11.45
N GLU A 82 4.20 -17.12 10.27
CA GLU A 82 4.51 -18.54 10.07
C GLU A 82 5.98 -18.84 10.33
N ASP A 83 6.91 -18.02 9.82
CA ASP A 83 8.35 -18.13 10.13
C ASP A 83 8.63 -18.05 11.65
N ARG A 84 7.87 -17.22 12.38
CA ARG A 84 8.01 -17.07 13.85
C ARG A 84 7.43 -18.27 14.61
N GLU A 85 6.31 -18.82 14.17
CA GLU A 85 5.61 -19.92 14.85
C GLU A 85 6.21 -21.29 14.53
N HIS A 86 6.75 -21.47 13.33
CA HIS A 86 7.25 -22.75 12.83
C HIS A 86 8.77 -22.82 12.60
N GLY A 87 9.51 -21.73 12.87
CA GLY A 87 10.95 -21.77 13.16
C GLY A 87 11.84 -22.37 12.07
N VAL A 88 11.71 -21.91 10.83
CA VAL A 88 12.73 -22.06 9.78
C VAL A 88 13.43 -20.74 9.46
#